data_AF-A0A2V6D9S5-F1
#
_entry.id   AF-A0A2V6D9S5-F1
#
_cell.length_a   1.000
_cell.length_b   1.000
_cell.length_c   1.000
_cell.angle_alpha   90.00
_cell.angle_beta   90.00
_cell.angle_gamma   90.00
#
_symmetry.space_group_name_H-M   'P 1'
#
loop_
_entity.id
_entity.type
_entity.pdbx_description
1 polymer ?
#
loop_
_entity_poly.entity_id
_entity_poly.type
_entity_poly.pdbx_seq_one_letter_code
_entity_poly.pdbx_strand_id
1 'polypeptide(L)'
;MGLLPYLVSAKRIAPAKVEPVIHKGLRYVAPNNDGRRAYIEAWDGQTNRKLWDLTVFTNRIDPTLEEDVQWVFITSLSLRNNMLVVTSERGKTYQLDLKTRSVTQSDPVSSPSPEAVHEIPEPVQRAITNGSLAKKYEVAFRLNPFYLRGDFNGDGEIDVAVLVKQRSTGKVGIAIVYGGTNKVTILGAGTAIGNGGDDFEWMDTWQIYSKTRVAPGGDVTNVPHFRGDALVVGKSEAASALIYWNGERYVWLQEGD
;
A
#
# COMPACT_ATOMS: atom_id res chain seq x y z
N MET A 1 42.44 -11.11 24.75
CA MET A 1 41.05 -10.75 25.14
C MET A 1 40.24 -10.57 23.86
N GLY A 2 39.47 -11.59 23.49
CA GLY A 2 38.54 -11.50 22.36
C GLY A 2 37.17 -11.06 22.87
N LEU A 3 36.68 -9.93 22.37
CA LEU A 3 35.33 -9.43 22.64
C LEU A 3 34.30 -10.34 21.96
N LEU A 4 33.44 -10.98 22.75
CA LEU A 4 32.23 -11.63 22.26
C LEU A 4 31.23 -10.55 21.80
N PRO A 5 30.62 -10.66 20.62
CA PRO A 5 29.52 -9.79 20.25
C PRO A 5 28.30 -10.14 21.11
N TYR A 6 27.71 -9.11 21.73
CA TYR A 6 26.43 -9.18 22.40
C TYR A 6 25.34 -9.57 21.38
N LEU A 7 24.83 -10.79 21.48
CA LEU A 7 23.54 -11.16 20.87
C LEU A 7 22.44 -10.49 21.69
N VAL A 8 21.94 -9.37 21.19
CA VAL A 8 20.70 -8.78 21.70
C VAL A 8 19.55 -9.67 21.21
N SER A 9 19.09 -10.59 22.07
CA SER A 9 17.89 -11.37 21.83
C SER A 9 16.66 -10.48 22.06
N ALA A 10 16.14 -9.90 20.98
CA ALA A 10 14.85 -9.22 21.00
C ALA A 10 13.74 -10.29 20.94
N LYS A 11 13.19 -10.64 22.11
CA LYS A 11 12.03 -11.53 22.22
C LYS A 11 10.85 -10.95 21.43
N ARG A 12 10.33 -11.68 20.45
CA ARG A 12 9.25 -11.18 19.57
C ARG A 12 7.94 -10.96 20.35
N ILE A 13 7.23 -9.88 20.00
CA ILE A 13 5.86 -9.62 20.45
C ILE A 13 4.94 -10.62 19.75
N ALA A 14 3.92 -11.13 20.45
CA ALA A 14 2.93 -12.02 19.87
C ALA A 14 2.23 -11.35 18.66
N PRO A 15 1.93 -12.07 17.57
CA PRO A 15 1.30 -11.49 16.40
C PRO A 15 -0.03 -10.85 16.78
N ALA A 16 -0.31 -9.67 16.22
CA ALA A 16 -1.60 -9.02 16.40
C ALA A 16 -2.73 -9.96 15.99
N LYS A 17 -3.80 -9.97 16.78
CA LYS A 17 -5.00 -10.74 16.45
C LYS A 17 -5.59 -10.18 15.16
N VAL A 18 -5.77 -11.05 14.17
CA VAL A 18 -6.34 -10.67 12.88
C VAL A 18 -7.87 -10.70 12.98
N GLU A 19 -8.51 -9.60 12.59
CA GLU A 19 -9.97 -9.53 12.60
C GLU A 19 -10.59 -10.50 11.59
N PRO A 20 -11.61 -11.30 11.99
CA PRO A 20 -12.27 -12.21 11.09
C PRO A 20 -13.04 -11.50 9.97
N VAL A 21 -13.06 -12.10 8.77
CA VAL A 21 -13.93 -11.65 7.68
C VAL A 21 -15.21 -12.47 7.68
N ILE A 22 -16.36 -11.81 7.60
CA ILE A 22 -17.66 -12.48 7.45
C ILE A 22 -18.16 -12.30 6.02
N HIS A 23 -18.45 -13.41 5.33
CA HIS A 23 -19.00 -13.37 3.99
C HIS A 23 -19.94 -14.55 3.74
N LYS A 24 -21.15 -14.28 3.25
CA LYS A 24 -22.18 -15.29 2.91
C LYS A 24 -22.46 -16.29 4.05
N GLY A 25 -22.47 -15.81 5.29
CA GLY A 25 -22.73 -16.63 6.47
C GLY A 25 -21.53 -17.46 6.97
N LEU A 26 -20.36 -17.34 6.34
CA LEU A 26 -19.11 -17.95 6.79
C LEU A 26 -18.23 -16.90 7.47
N ARG A 27 -17.52 -17.31 8.52
CA ARG A 27 -16.52 -16.52 9.25
C ARG A 27 -15.13 -17.07 8.97
N TYR A 28 -14.27 -16.25 8.39
CA TYR A 28 -12.90 -16.59 8.03
C TYR A 28 -11.92 -16.02 9.07
N VAL A 29 -11.01 -16.85 9.58
CA VAL A 29 -10.10 -16.52 10.68
C VAL A 29 -8.67 -16.89 10.30
N ALA A 30 -7.70 -16.09 10.73
CA ALA A 30 -6.27 -16.41 10.67
C ALA A 30 -5.73 -16.65 12.10
N PRO A 31 -5.50 -17.91 12.52
CA PRO A 31 -5.15 -18.22 13.91
C PRO A 31 -3.76 -17.79 14.39
N ASN A 32 -2.77 -17.67 13.48
CA ASN A 32 -1.38 -17.28 13.79
C ASN A 32 -0.75 -18.01 15.00
N ASN A 33 -0.74 -19.34 15.00
CA ASN A 33 -0.30 -20.15 16.16
C ASN A 33 1.16 -20.60 16.14
N ASP A 34 1.71 -21.05 15.00
CA ASP A 34 3.03 -21.73 14.96
C ASP A 34 4.12 -21.00 14.13
N GLY A 35 3.76 -19.97 13.36
CA GLY A 35 4.67 -19.18 12.51
C GLY A 35 5.35 -19.93 11.36
N ARG A 36 5.16 -21.26 11.26
CA ARG A 36 5.65 -22.16 10.20
C ARG A 36 4.63 -22.30 9.09
N ARG A 37 3.34 -22.24 9.44
CA ARG A 37 2.22 -22.34 8.51
C ARG A 37 1.25 -21.19 8.72
N ALA A 38 1.08 -20.37 7.69
CA ALA A 38 0.00 -19.41 7.63
C ALA A 38 -1.21 -20.05 6.95
N TYR A 39 -2.35 -20.07 7.64
CA TYR A 39 -3.56 -20.72 7.14
C TYR A 39 -4.82 -19.96 7.55
N ILE A 40 -5.90 -20.17 6.78
CA ILE A 40 -7.23 -19.63 7.04
C ILE A 40 -8.13 -20.76 7.51
N GLU A 41 -8.94 -20.49 8.53
CA GLU A 41 -10.06 -21.34 8.92
C GLU A 41 -11.36 -20.71 8.48
N ALA A 42 -12.25 -21.50 7.88
CA ALA A 42 -13.63 -21.11 7.63
C ALA A 42 -14.55 -21.78 8.64
N TRP A 43 -15.40 -20.97 9.26
CA TRP A 43 -16.36 -21.38 10.26
C TRP A 43 -17.77 -21.04 9.79
N ASP A 44 -18.73 -21.91 10.09
CA ASP A 44 -20.14 -21.59 9.97
C ASP A 44 -20.46 -20.44 10.94
N GLY A 45 -20.97 -19.33 10.43
CA GLY A 45 -21.21 -18.12 11.21
C GLY A 45 -22.37 -18.24 12.20
N GLN A 46 -23.28 -19.21 12.02
CA GLN A 46 -24.41 -19.45 12.90
C GLN A 46 -24.10 -20.52 13.94
N THR A 47 -23.59 -21.67 13.49
CA THR A 47 -23.38 -22.82 14.38
C THR A 47 -21.99 -22.83 15.02
N ASN A 48 -21.11 -21.90 14.62
CA ASN A 48 -19.72 -21.83 15.05
C ASN A 48 -18.95 -23.16 14.85
N ARG A 49 -19.29 -23.91 13.78
CA ARG A 49 -18.61 -25.16 13.43
C ARG A 49 -17.52 -24.88 12.40
N LYS A 50 -16.30 -25.35 12.62
CA LYS A 50 -15.24 -25.27 11.60
C LYS A 50 -15.65 -26.10 10.39
N LEU A 51 -15.65 -25.49 9.21
CA LEU A 51 -16.00 -26.11 7.94
C LEU A 51 -14.76 -26.65 7.23
N TRP A 52 -13.68 -25.88 7.23
CA TRP A 52 -12.39 -26.26 6.63
C TRP A 52 -11.28 -25.33 7.10
N ASP A 53 -10.02 -25.75 6.88
CA ASP A 53 -8.86 -24.87 6.90
C ASP A 53 -8.02 -25.03 5.63
N LEU A 54 -7.29 -23.98 5.26
CA LEU A 54 -6.51 -23.92 4.03
C LEU A 54 -5.19 -23.20 4.25
N THR A 55 -4.09 -23.85 3.87
CA THR A 55 -2.75 -23.24 3.90
C THR A 55 -2.63 -22.14 2.86
N VAL A 56 -2.21 -20.96 3.28
CA VAL A 56 -1.91 -19.82 2.39
C VAL A 56 -0.43 -19.86 1.98
N PHE A 57 0.46 -19.98 2.95
CA PHE A 57 1.89 -20.15 2.71
C PHE A 57 2.56 -20.91 3.85
N THR A 58 3.71 -21.50 3.53
CA THR A 58 4.62 -22.09 4.53
C THR A 58 5.91 -21.31 4.57
N ASN A 59 6.49 -21.23 5.74
CA ASN A 59 7.77 -20.59 5.96
C ASN A 59 8.84 -21.69 6.13
N ARG A 60 9.85 -21.68 5.27
CA ARG A 60 10.99 -22.60 5.40
C ARG A 60 11.94 -22.04 6.46
N ILE A 61 12.19 -22.83 7.50
CA ILE A 61 13.03 -22.46 8.64
C ILE A 61 14.42 -23.05 8.42
N ASP A 62 15.44 -22.22 8.58
CA ASP A 62 16.83 -22.65 8.69
C ASP A 62 17.04 -23.23 10.10
N PRO A 63 17.42 -24.52 10.24
CA PRO A 63 17.61 -25.15 11.55
C PRO A 63 18.81 -24.61 12.33
N THR A 64 19.68 -23.82 11.70
CA THR A 64 20.86 -23.21 12.33
C THR A 64 20.59 -21.84 12.95
N LEU A 65 19.40 -21.29 12.72
CA LEU A 65 18.96 -20.00 13.26
C LEU A 65 17.83 -20.21 14.29
N GLU A 66 17.65 -19.24 15.19
CA GLU A 66 16.52 -19.23 16.12
C GLU A 66 15.19 -19.31 15.34
N GLU A 67 14.23 -20.11 15.79
CA GLU A 67 13.04 -20.37 15.00
C GLU A 67 12.07 -19.18 14.98
N ASP A 68 11.90 -18.53 16.13
CA ASP A 68 10.94 -17.46 16.32
C ASP A 68 11.33 -16.20 15.54
N VAL A 69 12.62 -15.91 15.36
CA VAL A 69 13.09 -14.81 14.49
C VAL A 69 12.73 -15.03 13.02
N GLN A 70 12.47 -16.27 12.62
CA GLN A 70 12.15 -16.61 11.24
C GLN A 70 10.66 -16.58 10.94
N TRP A 71 9.78 -16.71 11.96
CA TRP A 71 8.33 -16.80 11.80
C TRP A 71 7.71 -15.67 10.98
N VAL A 72 6.67 -16.02 10.20
CA VAL A 72 5.91 -15.07 9.39
C VAL A 72 4.43 -15.32 9.58
N PHE A 73 3.73 -14.32 10.10
CA PHE A 73 2.31 -14.37 10.39
C PHE A 73 1.46 -13.66 9.34
N ILE A 74 0.16 -13.95 9.34
CA ILE A 74 -0.85 -13.17 8.63
C ILE A 74 -1.15 -11.93 9.47
N THR A 75 -1.18 -10.75 8.88
CA THR A 75 -1.49 -9.50 9.60
C THR A 75 -2.87 -8.96 9.25
N SER A 76 -3.41 -9.32 8.08
CA SER A 76 -4.69 -8.79 7.63
C SER A 76 -5.48 -9.79 6.80
N LEU A 77 -6.80 -9.78 7.00
CA LEU A 77 -7.80 -10.38 6.11
C LEU A 77 -8.73 -9.27 5.62
N SER A 78 -9.02 -9.27 4.32
CA SER A 78 -10.06 -8.42 3.74
C SER A 78 -10.77 -9.14 2.60
N LEU A 79 -11.94 -8.64 2.21
CA LEU A 79 -12.68 -9.17 1.07
C LEU A 79 -12.62 -8.16 -0.08
N ARG A 80 -12.19 -8.59 -1.27
CA ARG A 80 -12.22 -7.80 -2.50
C ARG A 80 -12.67 -8.68 -3.65
N ASN A 81 -13.64 -8.23 -4.45
CA ASN A 81 -14.14 -8.96 -5.63
C ASN A 81 -14.45 -10.44 -5.36
N ASN A 82 -15.06 -10.75 -4.20
CA ASN A 82 -15.40 -12.12 -3.77
C ASN A 82 -14.18 -13.04 -3.52
N MET A 83 -12.97 -12.48 -3.44
CA MET A 83 -11.76 -13.15 -3.00
C MET A 83 -11.36 -12.67 -1.61
N LEU A 84 -10.86 -13.60 -0.80
CA LEU A 84 -10.26 -13.26 0.49
C LEU A 84 -8.81 -12.85 0.24
N VAL A 85 -8.49 -11.62 0.58
CA VAL A 85 -7.14 -11.04 0.48
C VAL A 85 -6.47 -11.21 1.84
N VAL A 86 -5.31 -11.87 1.82
CA VAL A 86 -4.50 -12.21 3.00
C VAL A 86 -3.17 -11.50 2.89
N THR A 87 -2.78 -10.73 3.89
CA THR A 87 -1.48 -10.04 3.92
C THR A 87 -0.59 -10.66 5.00
N SER A 88 0.70 -10.86 4.70
CA SER A 88 1.69 -11.33 5.67
C SER A 88 2.50 -10.20 6.30
N GLU A 89 3.20 -10.48 7.39
CA GLU A 89 4.15 -9.56 8.04
C GLU A 89 5.25 -9.06 7.08
N ARG A 90 5.56 -9.81 6.02
CA ARG A 90 6.54 -9.40 5.00
C ARG A 90 5.92 -8.57 3.87
N GLY A 91 4.70 -8.09 4.04
CA GLY A 91 3.96 -7.32 3.05
C GLY A 91 3.50 -8.12 1.83
N LYS A 92 3.68 -9.44 1.80
CA LYS A 92 3.19 -10.27 0.70
C LYS A 92 1.68 -10.40 0.77
N THR A 93 1.01 -10.31 -0.37
CA THR A 93 -0.44 -10.50 -0.47
C THR A 93 -0.76 -11.81 -1.17
N TYR A 94 -1.81 -12.47 -0.69
CA TYR A 94 -2.33 -13.69 -1.28
C TYR A 94 -3.82 -13.50 -1.50
N GLN A 95 -4.31 -13.97 -2.65
CA GLN A 95 -5.72 -13.97 -2.97
C GLN A 95 -6.25 -15.40 -2.91
N LEU A 96 -7.30 -15.59 -2.13
CA LEU A 96 -7.99 -16.87 -1.96
C LEU A 96 -9.36 -16.80 -2.63
N ASP A 97 -9.56 -17.63 -3.65
CA ASP A 97 -10.88 -17.88 -4.21
C ASP A 97 -11.68 -18.75 -3.23
N LEU A 98 -12.77 -18.19 -2.67
CA LEU A 98 -13.58 -18.85 -1.64
C LEU A 98 -14.41 -20.04 -2.18
N LYS A 99 -14.60 -20.13 -3.50
CA LYS A 99 -15.36 -21.20 -4.15
C LYS A 99 -14.45 -22.37 -4.49
N THR A 100 -13.30 -22.11 -5.11
CA THR A 100 -12.37 -23.16 -5.55
C THR A 100 -11.34 -23.54 -4.48
N ARG A 101 -11.18 -22.70 -3.45
CA ARG A 101 -10.14 -22.82 -2.41
C ARG A 101 -8.72 -22.75 -2.98
N SER A 102 -8.55 -22.03 -4.09
CA SER A 102 -7.25 -21.81 -4.71
C SER A 102 -6.60 -20.55 -4.14
N VAL A 103 -5.31 -20.66 -3.81
CA VAL A 103 -4.51 -19.53 -3.32
C VAL A 103 -3.56 -19.11 -4.43
N THR A 104 -3.58 -17.82 -4.76
CA THR A 104 -2.61 -17.20 -5.66
C THR A 104 -1.80 -16.18 -4.87
N GLN A 105 -0.47 -16.33 -4.86
CA GLN A 105 0.40 -15.29 -4.33
C GLN A 105 0.43 -14.14 -5.34
N SER A 106 -0.02 -12.96 -4.92
CA SER A 106 0.26 -11.73 -5.63
C SER A 106 1.49 -11.13 -4.98
N ASP A 107 2.65 -11.21 -5.66
CA ASP A 107 3.79 -10.41 -5.22
C ASP A 107 3.36 -8.93 -5.18
N PRO A 108 3.84 -8.12 -4.21
CA PRO A 108 3.56 -6.68 -4.21
C PRO A 108 4.03 -5.96 -5.48
N VAL A 109 4.81 -6.62 -6.33
CA VAL A 109 5.24 -6.11 -7.62
C VAL A 109 5.45 -7.30 -8.57
N SER A 110 4.52 -7.55 -9.49
CA SER A 110 4.87 -7.79 -10.89
C SER A 110 3.60 -7.93 -11.75
N SER A 111 3.52 -7.05 -12.73
CA SER A 111 2.62 -7.08 -13.89
C SER A 111 1.14 -6.85 -13.57
N PRO A 112 0.54 -5.72 -13.99
CA PRO A 112 -0.91 -5.61 -13.97
C PRO A 112 -1.50 -6.78 -14.77
N SER A 113 -2.44 -7.50 -14.18
CA SER A 113 -3.32 -8.37 -14.96
C SER A 113 -3.95 -7.54 -16.08
N PRO A 114 -4.35 -8.13 -17.22
CA PRO A 114 -5.07 -7.42 -18.27
C PRO A 114 -6.31 -6.66 -17.74
N GLU A 115 -6.84 -7.09 -16.59
CA GLU A 115 -7.94 -6.46 -15.85
C GLU A 115 -7.53 -5.15 -15.16
N ALA A 116 -6.32 -5.05 -14.59
CA ALA A 116 -5.84 -3.79 -13.98
C ALA A 116 -5.67 -2.67 -15.02
N VAL A 117 -5.39 -3.00 -16.30
CA VAL A 117 -5.37 -2.02 -17.39
C VAL A 117 -6.76 -1.39 -17.61
N HIS A 118 -7.84 -2.11 -17.32
CA HIS A 118 -9.21 -1.60 -17.40
C HIS A 118 -9.60 -0.72 -16.20
N GLU A 119 -8.85 -0.78 -15.09
CA GLU A 119 -9.08 0.04 -13.90
C GLU A 119 -8.20 1.32 -13.84
N ILE A 120 -7.24 1.49 -14.76
CA ILE A 120 -6.45 2.73 -14.86
C ILE A 120 -7.34 3.85 -15.42
N PRO A 121 -7.46 5.01 -14.76
CA PRO A 121 -8.24 6.13 -15.28
C PRO A 121 -7.77 6.54 -16.68
N GLU A 122 -8.72 6.80 -17.57
CA GLU A 122 -8.47 7.15 -18.97
C GLU A 122 -7.47 8.32 -19.18
N PRO A 123 -7.46 9.39 -18.33
CA PRO A 123 -6.41 10.41 -18.39
C PRO A 123 -4.99 9.87 -18.18
N VAL A 124 -4.82 8.90 -17.28
CA VAL A 124 -3.53 8.25 -17.02
C VAL A 124 -3.14 7.36 -18.20
N GLN A 125 -4.09 6.61 -18.76
CA GLN A 125 -3.82 5.80 -19.96
C GLN A 125 -3.34 6.67 -21.11
N ARG A 126 -4.03 7.77 -21.40
CA ARG A 126 -3.65 8.70 -22.48
C ARG A 126 -2.28 9.34 -22.25
N ALA A 127 -2.00 9.78 -21.02
CA ALA A 127 -0.80 10.58 -20.77
C ALA A 127 0.44 9.73 -20.50
N ILE A 128 0.31 8.64 -19.73
CA ILE A 128 1.42 7.83 -19.23
C ILE A 128 1.56 6.53 -20.02
N THR A 129 0.48 5.78 -20.27
CA THR A 129 0.58 4.45 -20.90
C THR A 129 0.73 4.52 -22.41
N ASN A 130 -0.06 5.39 -23.06
CA ASN A 130 -0.16 5.52 -24.51
C ASN A 130 0.42 6.87 -25.01
N GLY A 131 0.82 7.74 -24.10
CA GLY A 131 1.25 9.10 -24.38
C GLY A 131 2.75 9.26 -24.58
N SER A 132 3.18 10.52 -24.68
CA SER A 132 4.60 10.87 -24.85
C SER A 132 5.47 10.45 -23.66
N LEU A 133 4.88 10.28 -22.47
CA LEU A 133 5.59 9.84 -21.27
C LEU A 133 5.80 8.34 -21.18
N ALA A 134 5.13 7.52 -22.00
CA ALA A 134 5.23 6.05 -21.97
C ALA A 134 6.66 5.53 -22.19
N LYS A 135 7.46 6.26 -22.96
CA LYS A 135 8.87 5.94 -23.22
C LYS A 135 9.77 6.20 -22.00
N LYS A 136 9.36 7.07 -21.09
CA LYS A 136 10.15 7.50 -19.93
C LYS A 136 9.67 6.88 -18.63
N TYR A 137 8.38 6.61 -18.53
CA TYR A 137 7.74 6.17 -17.29
C TYR A 137 6.83 4.97 -17.54
N GLU A 138 6.63 4.19 -16.49
CA GLU A 138 5.59 3.16 -16.40
C GLU A 138 4.79 3.32 -15.12
N VAL A 139 3.51 2.96 -15.15
CA VAL A 139 2.66 2.98 -13.95
C VAL A 139 3.12 1.88 -13.00
N ALA A 140 3.27 2.22 -11.72
CA ALA A 140 3.63 1.29 -10.66
C ALA A 140 2.43 0.97 -9.78
N PHE A 141 2.07 -0.32 -9.68
CA PHE A 141 0.87 -0.80 -8.98
C PHE A 141 1.17 -1.30 -7.55
N ARG A 142 2.21 -0.77 -6.91
CA ARG A 142 2.70 -1.28 -5.61
C ARG A 142 1.86 -0.82 -4.40
N LEU A 143 1.04 0.22 -4.55
CA LEU A 143 0.14 0.71 -3.50
C LEU A 143 -1.32 0.45 -3.85
N ASN A 144 -2.17 0.36 -2.82
CA ASN A 144 -3.62 0.17 -2.96
C ASN A 144 -4.36 1.15 -2.03
N PRO A 145 -5.21 2.07 -2.55
CA PRO A 145 -5.58 2.20 -3.96
C PRO A 145 -4.37 2.54 -4.84
N PHE A 146 -4.36 2.10 -6.10
CA PHE A 146 -3.21 2.29 -7.00
C PHE A 146 -3.24 3.63 -7.74
N TYR A 147 -4.35 4.36 -7.66
CA TYR A 147 -4.45 5.78 -7.97
C TYR A 147 -5.31 6.50 -6.92
N LEU A 148 -5.16 7.83 -6.82
CA LEU A 148 -5.99 8.71 -6.02
C LEU A 148 -6.64 9.76 -6.90
N ARG A 149 -7.86 10.20 -6.55
CA ARG A 149 -8.62 11.22 -7.28
C ARG A 149 -8.97 12.37 -6.34
N GLY A 150 -8.54 13.58 -6.68
CA GLY A 150 -8.75 14.78 -5.87
C GLY A 150 -8.39 16.03 -6.66
N ASP A 151 -8.68 17.21 -6.13
CA ASP A 151 -8.33 18.50 -6.72
C ASP A 151 -6.91 18.88 -6.27
N PHE A 152 -5.87 18.24 -6.81
CA PHE A 152 -4.51 18.36 -6.27
C PHE A 152 -3.80 19.66 -6.67
N ASN A 153 -4.23 20.31 -7.75
CA ASN A 153 -3.69 21.60 -8.20
C ASN A 153 -4.55 22.81 -7.79
N GLY A 154 -5.73 22.59 -7.20
CA GLY A 154 -6.62 23.64 -6.70
C GLY A 154 -7.43 24.34 -7.79
N ASP A 155 -7.54 23.77 -9.00
CA ASP A 155 -8.33 24.34 -10.10
C ASP A 155 -9.83 23.96 -10.03
N GLY A 156 -10.19 23.05 -9.13
CA GLY A 156 -11.57 22.60 -8.92
C GLY A 156 -12.02 21.45 -9.83
N GLU A 157 -11.18 21.02 -10.77
CA GLU A 157 -11.37 19.80 -11.56
C GLU A 157 -10.74 18.60 -10.83
N ILE A 158 -11.26 17.40 -11.12
CA ILE A 158 -10.73 16.18 -10.48
C ILE A 158 -9.48 15.69 -11.21
N ASP A 159 -8.35 15.79 -10.53
CA ASP A 159 -7.07 15.25 -10.96
C ASP A 159 -6.94 13.76 -10.61
N VAL A 160 -5.93 13.12 -11.21
CA VAL A 160 -5.55 11.74 -10.90
C VAL A 160 -4.08 11.69 -10.52
N ALA A 161 -3.78 11.22 -9.30
CA ALA A 161 -2.43 10.88 -8.86
C ALA A 161 -2.19 9.37 -9.01
N VAL A 162 -1.03 8.98 -9.55
CA VAL A 162 -0.64 7.58 -9.74
C VAL A 162 0.86 7.43 -9.53
N LEU A 163 1.30 6.30 -8.97
CA LEU A 163 2.73 6.02 -8.87
C LEU A 163 3.29 5.69 -10.25
N VAL A 164 4.50 6.19 -10.52
CA VAL A 164 5.24 5.90 -11.74
C VAL A 164 6.68 5.53 -11.42
N LYS A 165 7.25 4.64 -12.23
CA LYS A 165 8.66 4.30 -12.20
C LYS A 165 9.34 4.86 -13.44
N GLN A 166 10.43 5.60 -13.25
CA GLN A 166 11.25 6.08 -14.36
C GLN A 166 12.03 4.91 -14.96
N ARG A 167 11.84 4.64 -16.25
CA ARG A 167 12.44 3.48 -16.93
C ARG A 167 13.97 3.51 -16.94
N SER A 168 14.58 4.69 -17.05
CA SER A 168 16.03 4.84 -17.17
C SER A 168 16.81 4.63 -15.87
N THR A 169 16.21 4.96 -14.72
CA THR A 169 16.88 4.92 -13.41
C THR A 169 16.27 3.89 -12.46
N GLY A 170 15.04 3.49 -12.72
CA GLY A 170 14.25 2.67 -11.80
C GLY A 170 13.66 3.44 -10.61
N LYS A 171 13.92 4.74 -10.48
CA LYS A 171 13.40 5.55 -9.37
C LYS A 171 11.89 5.71 -9.45
N VAL A 172 11.23 5.67 -8.30
CA VAL A 172 9.78 5.82 -8.18
C VAL A 172 9.41 7.27 -7.88
N GLY A 173 8.25 7.69 -8.37
CA GLY A 173 7.65 8.98 -8.09
C GLY A 173 6.14 8.93 -8.27
N ILE A 174 5.52 10.10 -8.27
CA ILE A 174 4.08 10.29 -8.44
C ILE A 174 3.86 11.14 -9.69
N ALA A 175 3.03 10.65 -10.60
CA ALA A 175 2.48 11.46 -11.68
C ALA A 175 1.10 11.98 -11.26
N ILE A 176 0.91 13.30 -11.38
CA ILE A 176 -0.39 13.94 -11.19
C ILE A 176 -0.86 14.41 -12.58
N VAL A 177 -1.96 13.86 -13.05
CA VAL A 177 -2.61 14.20 -14.33
C VAL A 177 -3.75 15.16 -14.02
N TYR A 178 -3.66 16.40 -14.51
CA TYR A 178 -4.64 17.42 -14.23
C TYR A 178 -5.95 17.20 -15.00
N GLY A 179 -7.08 17.23 -14.30
CA GLY A 179 -8.40 17.01 -14.88
C GLY A 179 -8.75 18.04 -15.95
N GLY A 180 -8.51 19.33 -15.65
CA GLY A 180 -8.89 20.43 -16.55
C GLY A 180 -8.01 20.59 -17.80
N THR A 181 -6.75 20.13 -17.77
CA THR A 181 -5.78 20.39 -18.86
C THR A 181 -5.11 19.16 -19.45
N ASN A 182 -5.23 17.99 -18.81
CA ASN A 182 -4.43 16.78 -19.08
C ASN A 182 -2.90 16.99 -18.96
N LYS A 183 -2.45 18.12 -18.41
CA LYS A 183 -1.03 18.34 -18.10
C LYS A 183 -0.60 17.35 -17.02
N VAL A 184 0.61 16.82 -17.16
CA VAL A 184 1.20 15.92 -16.18
C VAL A 184 2.32 16.63 -15.43
N THR A 185 2.30 16.52 -14.10
CA THR A 185 3.42 16.88 -13.23
C THR A 185 4.00 15.61 -12.61
N ILE A 186 5.32 15.44 -12.67
CA ILE A 186 6.04 14.33 -12.04
C ILE A 186 6.74 14.84 -10.78
N LEU A 187 6.50 14.17 -9.67
CA LEU A 187 7.15 14.41 -8.37
C LEU A 187 8.01 13.20 -8.02
N GLY A 188 9.27 13.39 -7.62
CA GLY A 188 10.20 12.27 -7.48
C GLY A 188 10.67 11.75 -8.83
N ALA A 189 10.88 10.43 -8.93
CA ALA A 189 11.32 9.75 -10.15
C ALA A 189 12.53 10.42 -10.83
N GLY A 190 13.54 10.77 -10.03
CA GLY A 190 14.77 11.46 -10.45
C GLY A 190 14.74 12.99 -10.32
N THR A 191 13.65 13.59 -9.85
CA THR A 191 13.58 15.02 -9.50
C THR A 191 13.20 15.18 -8.03
N ALA A 192 14.11 15.73 -7.23
CA ALA A 192 13.91 15.84 -5.79
C ALA A 192 12.78 16.81 -5.41
N ILE A 193 12.03 16.49 -4.35
CA ILE A 193 11.05 17.39 -3.73
C ILE A 193 11.17 17.35 -2.21
N GLY A 194 11.63 18.48 -1.63
CA GLY A 194 11.84 18.62 -0.19
C GLY A 194 12.65 17.47 0.42
N ASN A 195 12.22 16.99 1.59
CA ASN A 195 12.89 15.89 2.30
C ASN A 195 12.53 14.50 1.75
N GLY A 196 11.52 14.41 0.86
CA GLY A 196 11.13 13.14 0.23
C GLY A 196 12.17 12.59 -0.77
N GLY A 197 13.20 13.39 -1.09
CA GLY A 197 14.24 13.01 -2.04
C GLY A 197 13.70 12.90 -3.46
N ASP A 198 14.42 12.17 -4.31
CA ASP A 198 14.09 11.97 -5.72
C ASP A 198 13.63 10.55 -6.08
N ASP A 199 13.55 9.65 -5.09
CA ASP A 199 13.09 8.28 -5.23
C ASP A 199 12.10 7.94 -4.12
N PHE A 200 10.86 7.65 -4.50
CA PHE A 200 9.76 7.38 -3.59
C PHE A 200 9.56 5.87 -3.32
N GLU A 201 10.55 5.03 -3.62
CA GLU A 201 10.49 3.59 -3.30
C GLU A 201 10.29 3.34 -1.78
N TRP A 202 10.68 4.30 -0.92
CA TRP A 202 10.57 4.19 0.54
C TRP A 202 9.13 4.23 1.07
N MET A 203 8.17 4.79 0.33
CA MET A 203 6.80 4.96 0.83
C MET A 203 5.98 3.67 0.64
N ASP A 204 5.19 3.28 1.63
CA ASP A 204 4.28 2.12 1.57
C ASP A 204 2.81 2.49 1.85
N THR A 205 2.54 3.77 2.15
CA THR A 205 1.20 4.31 2.36
C THR A 205 1.02 5.62 1.61
N TRP A 206 -0.22 5.84 1.17
CA TRP A 206 -0.65 7.12 0.66
C TRP A 206 -2.17 7.30 0.76
N GLN A 207 -2.62 8.53 0.97
CA GLN A 207 -4.04 8.88 1.06
C GLN A 207 -4.27 10.36 0.74
N ILE A 208 -5.54 10.75 0.55
CA ILE A 208 -5.92 12.14 0.29
C ILE A 208 -6.26 12.82 1.61
N TYR A 209 -5.67 13.99 1.85
CA TYR A 209 -6.14 14.95 2.84
C TYR A 209 -6.94 16.03 2.11
N SER A 210 -8.26 16.07 2.30
CA SER A 210 -9.09 17.02 1.57
C SER A 210 -9.14 18.39 2.23
N LYS A 211 -9.02 19.46 1.44
CA LYS A 211 -9.17 20.86 1.93
C LYS A 211 -10.56 21.14 2.54
N THR A 212 -11.57 20.35 2.17
CA THR A 212 -12.98 20.57 2.55
C THR A 212 -13.42 19.82 3.80
N ARG A 213 -12.62 18.84 4.28
CA ARG A 213 -12.96 18.06 5.48
C ARG A 213 -12.24 18.64 6.69
N VAL A 214 -12.93 19.51 7.42
CA VAL A 214 -12.53 19.91 8.78
C VAL A 214 -12.41 18.65 9.63
N ALA A 215 -11.25 18.41 10.23
CA ALA A 215 -11.06 17.31 11.17
C ALA A 215 -12.07 17.45 12.33
N PRO A 216 -12.79 16.37 12.73
CA PRO A 216 -13.59 16.43 13.95
C PRO A 216 -12.65 16.57 15.15
N GLY A 217 -12.58 17.78 15.72
CA GLY A 217 -11.92 18.03 17.00
C GLY A 217 -10.47 18.54 17.00
N GLY A 218 -9.95 19.07 15.89
CA GLY A 218 -8.60 19.65 15.84
C GLY A 218 -8.59 21.18 15.79
N ASP A 219 -7.86 21.80 16.71
CA ASP A 219 -7.63 23.23 16.83
C ASP A 219 -7.18 23.88 15.50
N VAL A 220 -7.79 25.00 15.12
CA VAL A 220 -7.55 25.73 13.85
C VAL A 220 -6.33 26.65 14.02
N THR A 221 -5.21 26.08 14.42
CA THR A 221 -3.95 26.81 14.51
C THR A 221 -2.88 26.04 13.76
N ASN A 222 -2.49 26.58 12.60
CA ASN A 222 -1.31 26.20 11.81
C ASN A 222 -1.44 25.10 10.73
N VAL A 223 -2.63 24.83 10.17
CA VAL A 223 -2.72 24.07 8.91
C VAL A 223 -2.40 25.02 7.73
N PRO A 224 -1.40 24.72 6.88
CA PRO A 224 -1.10 25.55 5.72
C PRO A 224 -2.35 25.71 4.85
N HIS A 225 -2.57 26.92 4.31
CA HIS A 225 -3.71 27.18 3.42
C HIS A 225 -3.49 26.43 2.09
N PHE A 226 -4.00 25.21 1.99
CA PHE A 226 -3.94 24.41 0.78
C PHE A 226 -4.92 24.96 -0.26
N ARG A 227 -4.45 25.20 -1.50
CA ARG A 227 -5.35 25.64 -2.59
C ARG A 227 -6.19 24.49 -3.17
N GLY A 228 -5.70 23.26 -3.00
CA GLY A 228 -6.32 21.99 -3.41
C GLY A 228 -6.27 20.94 -2.31
N ASP A 229 -6.68 19.71 -2.63
CA ASP A 229 -6.43 18.52 -1.83
C ASP A 229 -4.92 18.21 -1.77
N ALA A 230 -4.48 17.58 -0.68
CA ALA A 230 -3.09 17.18 -0.47
C ALA A 230 -2.94 15.66 -0.49
N LEU A 231 -1.73 15.20 -0.85
CA LEU A 231 -1.33 13.80 -0.74
C LEU A 231 -0.59 13.63 0.59
N VAL A 232 -1.10 12.76 1.45
CA VAL A 232 -0.32 12.23 2.58
C VAL A 232 0.43 11.02 2.04
N VAL A 233 1.76 11.03 2.13
CA VAL A 233 2.63 9.91 1.75
C VAL A 233 3.42 9.47 2.97
N GLY A 234 3.71 8.18 3.11
CA GLY A 234 4.37 7.73 4.32
C GLY A 234 4.94 6.33 4.23
N LYS A 235 5.72 6.01 5.27
CA LYS A 235 6.16 4.66 5.60
C LYS A 235 5.47 4.27 6.90
N SER A 236 4.77 3.15 6.87
CA SER A 236 3.97 2.65 7.98
C SER A 236 4.81 2.58 9.25
N GLU A 237 4.26 3.13 10.34
CA GLU A 237 4.88 3.14 11.67
C GLU A 237 6.21 3.89 11.79
N ALA A 238 6.60 4.68 10.78
CA ALA A 238 7.83 5.47 10.80
C ALA A 238 7.56 6.96 10.66
N ALA A 239 7.21 7.42 9.46
CA ALA A 239 7.06 8.84 9.18
C ALA A 239 6.09 9.07 8.03
N SER A 240 5.51 10.27 8.02
CA SER A 240 4.60 10.73 6.96
C SER A 240 5.00 12.12 6.47
N ALA A 241 4.46 12.52 5.33
CA ALA A 241 4.58 13.87 4.83
C ALA A 241 3.38 14.24 3.98
N LEU A 242 3.11 15.54 3.94
CA LEU A 242 2.14 16.15 3.04
C LEU A 242 2.84 16.68 1.79
N ILE A 243 2.29 16.33 0.64
CA ILE A 243 2.59 16.96 -0.65
C ILE A 243 1.35 17.75 -1.06
N TYR A 244 1.48 19.06 -1.18
CA TYR A 244 0.36 19.93 -1.51
C TYR A 244 0.75 21.04 -2.49
N TRP A 245 -0.25 21.59 -3.18
CA TRP A 245 -0.06 22.73 -4.08
C TRP A 245 -0.16 24.06 -3.33
N ASN A 246 0.88 24.90 -3.43
CA ASN A 246 0.91 26.21 -2.78
C ASN A 246 0.35 27.36 -3.65
N GLY A 247 -0.06 27.06 -4.89
CA GLY A 247 -0.48 28.04 -5.89
C GLY A 247 0.47 28.21 -7.07
N GLU A 248 1.70 27.75 -6.94
CA GLU A 248 2.74 27.84 -7.99
C GLU A 248 3.43 26.50 -8.25
N ARG A 249 3.64 25.71 -7.19
CA ARG A 249 4.32 24.41 -7.25
C ARG A 249 3.85 23.47 -6.14
N TYR A 250 4.18 22.18 -6.28
CA TYR A 250 4.06 21.23 -5.19
C TYR A 250 5.14 21.44 -4.15
N VAL A 251 4.75 21.35 -2.88
CA VAL A 251 5.61 21.56 -1.71
C VAL A 251 5.51 20.35 -0.80
N TRP A 252 6.65 19.98 -0.21
CA TRP A 252 6.77 18.94 0.80
C TRP A 252 6.69 19.56 2.20
N LEU A 253 5.89 18.95 3.08
CA LEU A 253 5.85 19.23 4.50
C LEU A 253 5.98 17.92 5.27
N GLN A 254 7.06 17.78 6.04
CA GLN A 254 7.30 16.59 6.86
C GLN A 254 6.29 16.52 8.03
N GLU A 255 5.71 15.34 8.27
CA GLU A 255 4.84 15.05 9.41
C GLU A 255 5.40 13.86 10.22
N GLY A 256 6.07 14.18 11.33
CA GLY A 256 6.71 13.22 12.23
C GLY A 256 8.11 12.76 11.77
N ASP A 257 8.93 12.39 12.76
CA ASP A 257 10.28 11.81 12.64
C ASP A 257 10.32 10.44 13.35
#